data_AF-X1HMR5-F1
#
_entry.id   AF-X1HMR5-F1
#
_cell.length_a   1.000
_cell.length_b   1.000
_cell.length_c   1.000
_cell.angle_alpha   90.00
_cell.angle_beta   90.00
_cell.angle_gamma   90.00
#
_symmetry.space_group_name_H-M   'P 1'
#
loop_
_entity.id
_entity.type
_entity.pdbx_description
1 polymer ?
#
loop_
_entity_poly.entity_id
_entity_poly.type
_entity_poly.pdbx_seq_one_letter_code
_entity_poly.pdbx_strand_id
1 'polypeptide(L)' 'ILALTGGICPVARCAKGLLNGPCGGSENGKCEVDPERDCAWALIYEQLKQRGKLQLLDEIRPPKDYQLSGWRIKP' A
#
# COMPACT_ATOMS: atom_id res chain seq x y z
N ILE A 1 -3.43 -0.86 8.84
CA ILE A 1 -3.16 -0.78 7.39
C ILE A 1 -4.10 -1.65 6.55
N LEU A 2 -4.20 -2.97 6.81
CA LEU A 2 -5.04 -3.89 6.00
C LEU A 2 -6.51 -3.47 5.87
N ALA A 3 -7.11 -2.95 6.94
CA ALA A 3 -8.49 -2.45 6.91
C ALA A 3 -8.69 -1.27 5.94
N LEU A 4 -7.63 -0.49 5.70
CA LEU A 4 -7.63 0.72 4.87
C LEU A 4 -7.38 0.39 3.40
N THR A 5 -6.68 -0.71 3.13
CA THR A 5 -6.24 -1.14 1.80
C THR A 5 -7.06 -2.33 1.27
N GLY A 6 -8.31 -2.48 1.72
CA GLY A 6 -9.21 -3.52 1.22
C GLY A 6 -8.81 -4.96 1.57
N GLY A 7 -7.93 -5.16 2.56
CA GLY A 7 -7.38 -6.46 2.94
C GLY A 7 -6.08 -6.84 2.23
N ILE A 8 -5.52 -5.95 1.41
CA ILE A 8 -4.27 -6.17 0.68
C ILE A 8 -3.12 -5.44 1.39
N CYS A 9 -2.07 -6.14 1.77
CA CYS A 9 -0.88 -5.49 2.35
C CYS A 9 -0.04 -4.84 1.25
N PRO A 10 0.09 -3.49 1.19
CA PRO A 10 0.87 -2.84 0.14
C PRO A 10 2.36 -3.12 0.29
N VAL A 11 2.87 -3.29 1.52
CA VAL A 11 4.29 -3.59 1.79
C VAL A 11 4.66 -5.02 1.35
N ALA A 12 3.82 -6.01 1.64
CA ALA A 12 4.13 -7.40 1.30
C ALA A 12 3.93 -7.70 -0.20
N ARG A 13 2.99 -7.02 -0.88
CA ARG A 13 2.70 -7.25 -2.29
C ARG A 13 3.50 -6.36 -3.25
N CYS A 14 3.85 -5.14 -2.86
CA CYS A 14 4.63 -4.24 -3.71
C CYS A 14 6.10 -4.66 -3.72
N ALA A 15 6.70 -4.81 -4.92
CA ALA A 15 8.13 -5.10 -5.06
C ALA A 15 9.04 -4.06 -4.37
N LYS A 16 8.56 -2.82 -4.24
CA LYS A 16 9.28 -1.72 -3.56
C LYS A 16 8.91 -1.55 -2.07
N GLY A 17 7.99 -2.35 -1.54
CA GLY A 17 7.55 -2.25 -0.15
C GLY A 17 6.84 -0.93 0.22
N LEU A 18 6.25 -0.22 -0.76
CA LEU A 18 5.63 1.09 -0.54
C LEU A 18 4.40 1.01 0.37
N LEU A 19 4.34 1.87 1.39
CA LEU A 19 3.23 1.93 2.34
C LEU A 19 2.19 3.01 2.02
N ASN A 20 2.63 4.14 1.44
CA ASN A 20 1.85 5.38 1.35
C ASN A 20 1.53 5.77 -0.10
N GLY A 21 1.08 4.82 -0.90
CA GLY A 21 0.65 5.05 -2.28
C GLY A 21 1.52 4.37 -3.34
N PRO A 22 1.08 4.43 -4.61
CA PRO A 22 1.78 3.82 -5.74
C PRO A 22 3.11 4.52 -6.06
N CYS A 23 4.00 3.82 -6.76
CA CYS A 23 5.27 4.38 -7.26
C CYS A 23 5.13 5.22 -8.54
N GLY A 24 3.97 5.21 -9.20
CA GLY A 24 3.75 5.91 -10.46
C GLY A 24 4.17 5.15 -11.72
N GLY A 25 5.07 4.17 -11.65
CA GLY A 25 5.49 3.41 -12.84
C GLY A 25 4.67 2.15 -13.15
N SER A 26 3.54 1.94 -12.47
CA SER A 26 2.65 0.82 -12.83
C SER A 26 2.03 1.05 -14.20
N GLU A 27 2.11 0.05 -15.07
CA GLU A 27 1.51 0.07 -16.40
C GLU A 27 0.47 -1.04 -16.53
N ASN A 28 -0.72 -0.75 -17.04
CA ASN A 28 -1.80 -1.73 -17.26
C ASN A 28 -2.11 -2.61 -16.02
N GLY A 29 -1.96 -2.04 -14.82
CA GLY A 29 -2.16 -2.77 -13.55
C GLY A 29 -1.01 -3.70 -13.13
N LYS A 30 0.09 -3.73 -13.88
CA LYS A 30 1.30 -4.52 -13.61
C LYS A 30 2.41 -3.68 -12.97
N CYS A 31 3.34 -4.36 -12.30
CA CYS A 31 4.48 -3.72 -11.65
C CYS A 31 5.58 -3.35 -12.66
N GLU A 32 6.21 -2.17 -12.48
CA GLU A 32 7.32 -1.75 -13.36
C GLU A 32 8.58 -2.62 -13.21
N VAL A 33 8.76 -3.26 -12.06
CA VAL A 33 9.95 -4.08 -11.75
C VAL A 33 9.78 -5.50 -12.31
N ASP A 34 8.55 -5.98 -12.38
CA ASP A 34 8.19 -7.35 -12.74
C ASP A 34 6.82 -7.34 -13.45
N PRO A 35 6.81 -7.40 -14.80
CA PRO A 35 5.57 -7.33 -15.58
C PRO A 35 4.59 -8.48 -15.32
N GLU A 36 5.05 -9.63 -14.80
CA GLU A 36 4.14 -10.73 -14.46
C GLU A 36 3.36 -10.43 -13.17
N ARG A 37 3.96 -9.62 -12.29
CA ARG A 37 3.39 -9.26 -10.99
C ARG A 37 2.34 -8.16 -11.10
N ASP A 38 1.18 -8.39 -10.48
CA ASP A 38 0.16 -7.35 -10.33
C ASP A 38 0.64 -6.23 -9.39
N CYS A 39 0.34 -4.99 -9.77
CA CYS A 39 0.62 -3.83 -8.93
C CYS A 39 -0.27 -3.86 -7.67
N ALA A 40 0.37 -3.89 -6.51
CA ALA A 40 -0.34 -3.91 -5.23
C ALA A 40 -1.36 -2.78 -5.08
N TRP A 41 -1.04 -1.57 -5.56
CA TRP A 41 -1.92 -0.41 -5.46
C TRP A 41 -3.06 -0.42 -6.48
N ALA A 42 -2.85 -1.02 -7.67
CA ALA A 42 -3.95 -1.26 -8.60
C ALA A 42 -4.96 -2.25 -8.01
N LEU A 43 -4.48 -3.33 -7.40
CA LEU A 43 -5.34 -4.30 -6.70
C LEU A 43 -6.10 -3.66 -5.52
N ILE A 44 -5.44 -2.81 -4.74
CA ILE A 44 -6.07 -2.07 -3.63
C ILE A 44 -7.17 -1.16 -4.16
N TYR A 45 -6.90 -0.40 -5.22
CA TYR A 45 -7.87 0.49 -5.83
C TYR A 45 -9.12 -0.27 -6.31
N GLU A 46 -8.94 -1.35 -7.08
CA GLU A 46 -10.06 -2.16 -7.58
C GLU A 46 -10.86 -2.79 -6.43
N GLN A 47 -10.18 -3.31 -5.41
CA GLN A 47 -10.83 -3.89 -4.23
C GLN A 47 -11.64 -2.86 -3.44
N LEU A 48 -11.12 -1.64 -3.28
CA LEU A 48 -11.83 -0.56 -2.59
C LEU A 48 -12.98 -0.01 -3.43
N LYS A 49 -12.81 0.07 -4.75
CA LYS A 49 -13.85 0.44 -5.71
C LYS A 49 -15.03 -0.53 -5.63
N GLN A 50 -14.77 -1.83 -5.67
CA GLN A 50 -15.81 -2.87 -5.52
C GLN A 50 -16.55 -2.78 -4.19
N ARG A 51 -15.89 -2.29 -3.13
CA ARG A 51 -16.48 -2.12 -1.79
C ARG A 51 -17.13 -0.76 -1.56
N GLY A 52 -17.07 0.16 -2.53
CA GLY A 52 -17.55 1.55 -2.34
C GLY A 52 -16.78 2.32 -1.26
N LYS A 53 -15.48 2.03 -1.09
CA LYS A 53 -14.62 2.60 -0.05
C LYS A 53 -13.42 3.38 -0.61
N LEU A 54 -13.55 3.98 -1.79
CA LEU A 54 -12.47 4.75 -2.43
C LEU A 54 -12.01 5.96 -1.61
N GLN A 55 -12.90 6.55 -0.81
CA GLN A 55 -12.59 7.66 0.09
C GLN A 55 -11.44 7.37 1.08
N LEU A 56 -11.15 6.09 1.35
CA LEU A 56 -10.01 5.71 2.20
C LEU A 56 -8.66 6.03 1.55
N LEU A 57 -8.60 6.24 0.24
CA LEU A 57 -7.39 6.63 -0.49
C LEU A 57 -7.14 8.15 -0.46
N ASP A 58 -8.18 8.95 -0.20
CA ASP A 58 -8.07 10.42 -0.15
C ASP A 58 -7.44 10.91 1.16
N GLU A 59 -7.43 10.06 2.19
CA GLU A 59 -6.82 10.36 3.49
C GLU A 59 -5.28 10.40 3.38
N ILE A 60 -4.70 11.58 3.60
CA ILE A 60 -3.26 11.75 3.76
C ILE A 60 -2.83 11.13 5.09
N ARG A 61 -1.90 10.17 5.02
CA ARG A 61 -1.36 9.48 6.19
C ARG A 61 0.11 9.84 6.38
N PRO A 62 0.56 10.05 7.62
CA PRO A 62 1.95 10.36 7.88
C PRO A 62 2.87 9.21 7.42
N PRO A 63 4.12 9.51 7.05
CA PRO A 63 5.13 8.48 6.85
C PRO A 63 5.28 7.62 8.11
N LYS A 64 5.57 6.33 7.92
CA LYS A 64 5.84 5.42 9.03
C LYS A 64 7.03 5.93 9.83
N ASP A 65 6.84 6.14 11.12
CA ASP A 65 7.95 6.40 12.04
C ASP A 65 8.69 5.09 12.35
N TYR A 66 9.91 4.98 11.84
CA TYR A 66 10.76 3.81 12.07
C TYR A 66 11.44 3.82 13.44
N GLN A 67 11.51 4.95 14.14
CA GLN A 67 12.08 5.04 15.49
C GLN A 67 11.22 4.29 16.53
N LEU A 68 9.93 4.09 16.23
CA LEU A 68 9.00 3.35 17.09
C LEU A 68 9.06 1.82 16.89
N SER A 69 9.89 1.32 15.97
CA SER A 69 9.90 -0.09 15.58
C SER A 69 10.80 -1.01 16.44
N GLY A 70 11.50 -0.45 17.43
CA GLY A 70 12.32 -1.18 18.40
C GLY A 70 11.69 -1.31 19.80
N TRP A 71 12.20 -2.25 20.61
CA TRP A 71 11.79 -2.40 22.00
C TRP A 71 12.20 -1.16 22.79
N ARG A 72 11.24 -0.29 23.13
CA ARG A 72 11.51 0.87 23.99
C ARG A 72 11.62 0.38 25.43
N ILE A 73 12.84 0.23 25.93
CA ILE A 73 13.08 0.27 27.37
C ILE A 73 12.81 1.72 27.79
N LYS A 74 11.61 1.99 28.31
CA LYS A 74 11.39 3.25 29.02
C LYS A 74 12.20 3.17 30.32
N PRO A 75 12.97 4.22 30.68
CA PRO A 75 13.54 4.31 32.02
C PRO A 75 12.43 4.35 33.07
#